data_AF-A0A091NKQ8-F1
#
_entry.id   AF-A0A091NKQ8-F1
#
_cell.length_a   1.000
_cell.length_b   1.000
_cell.length_c   1.000
_cell.angle_alpha   90.00
_cell.angle_beta   90.00
_cell.angle_gamma   90.00
#
_symmetry.space_group_name_H-M   'P 1'
#
loop_
_entity.id
_entity.type
_entity.pdbx_description
1 polymer ?
#
loop_
_entity_poly.entity_id
_entity_poly.type
_entity_poly.pdbx_seq_one_letter_code
_entity_poly.pdbx_strand_id
1 'polypeptide(L)'
;EFSLSAGKFDYNVDRAKKIISVNVSNSLRDQDYYVRLCHKWFTCEDVGAFAVIKGKESFKSVSLKYSQPLPCLCIEGWLAIPDARRIQLCPFENGKYYTKVLWDNIVYSPATQTIAWEPACPVLVMVNLCRLMKSNDHCEDIPNSSKNSPEKVKYSRVDTHPRLCMKFTTKQGSWVKCPFAHGEFP
;
A
#
# COMPACT_ATOMS: atom_id res chain seq x y z
N GLU A 1 -14.33 4.05 36.66
CA GLU A 1 -13.51 3.35 35.64
C GLU A 1 -12.99 4.36 34.63
N PHE A 2 -11.67 4.43 34.45
CA PHE A 2 -11.01 5.42 33.60
C PHE A 2 -11.14 5.03 32.12
N SER A 3 -12.10 5.63 31.41
CA SER A 3 -12.05 5.69 29.94
C SER A 3 -11.06 6.79 29.54
N LEU A 4 -9.77 6.44 29.39
CA LEU A 4 -8.87 7.24 28.56
C LEU A 4 -9.31 7.03 27.10
N SER A 5 -10.23 7.87 26.64
CA SER A 5 -10.45 8.06 25.21
C SER A 5 -9.13 8.52 24.60
N ALA A 6 -8.43 7.60 23.96
CA ALA A 6 -7.35 7.89 23.05
C ALA A 6 -7.84 9.01 22.13
N GLY A 7 -7.19 10.18 22.16
CA GLY A 7 -7.71 11.42 21.58
C GLY A 7 -8.23 11.20 20.16
N LYS A 8 -9.44 11.71 19.87
CA LYS A 8 -9.99 11.70 18.52
C LYS A 8 -9.12 12.64 17.67
N PHE A 9 -8.32 12.06 16.79
CA PHE A 9 -7.68 12.82 15.72
C PHE A 9 -8.36 12.51 14.40
N ASP A 10 -8.70 13.59 13.70
CA ASP A 10 -9.31 13.58 12.39
C ASP A 10 -8.22 13.72 11.33
N TYR A 11 -8.50 13.22 10.12
CA TYR A 11 -7.59 13.36 8.99
C TYR A 11 -8.35 13.82 7.75
N ASN A 12 -7.66 14.56 6.90
CA ASN A 12 -8.12 14.96 5.57
C ASN A 12 -7.05 14.61 4.54
N VAL A 13 -7.46 14.10 3.37
CA VAL A 13 -6.55 13.63 2.32
C VAL A 13 -6.69 14.50 1.08
N ASP A 14 -5.68 15.32 0.79
CA ASP A 14 -5.54 16.05 -0.47
C ASP A 14 -4.78 15.18 -1.49
N ARG A 15 -5.52 14.58 -2.41
CA ARG A 15 -4.97 13.68 -3.44
C ARG A 15 -4.20 14.40 -4.53
N ALA A 16 -4.54 15.66 -4.83
CA ALA A 16 -3.87 16.44 -5.86
C ALA A 16 -2.46 16.82 -5.41
N LYS A 17 -2.31 17.19 -4.13
CA LYS A 17 -1.03 17.55 -3.54
C LYS A 17 -0.28 16.37 -2.92
N LYS A 18 -0.94 15.21 -2.81
CA LYS A 18 -0.46 14.02 -2.10
C LYS A 18 -0.11 14.31 -0.65
N ILE A 19 -1.04 14.97 0.06
CA ILE A 19 -0.86 15.40 1.44
C ILE A 19 -1.99 14.82 2.30
N ILE A 20 -1.63 14.37 3.50
CA ILE A 20 -2.55 14.00 4.56
C ILE A 20 -2.41 15.05 5.67
N SER A 21 -3.50 15.76 5.94
CA SER A 21 -3.58 16.70 7.04
C SER A 21 -4.21 16.02 8.24
N VAL A 22 -3.53 16.05 9.39
CA VAL A 22 -3.97 15.40 10.62
C VAL A 22 -4.26 16.47 11.67
N ASN A 23 -5.45 16.40 12.26
CA ASN A 23 -5.94 17.34 13.26
C ASN A 23 -6.23 16.58 14.54
N VAL A 24 -5.66 17.00 15.67
CA VAL A 24 -5.99 16.41 16.97
C VAL A 24 -6.93 17.34 17.71
N SER A 25 -8.12 16.86 18.06
CA SER A 25 -9.08 17.63 18.85
C SER A 25 -8.71 17.60 20.34
N ASN A 26 -8.65 18.78 20.96
CA ASN A 26 -8.01 18.96 22.25
C ASN A 26 -8.86 18.44 23.44
N SER A 27 -8.29 17.45 24.14
CA SER A 27 -8.14 17.47 25.60
C SER A 27 -6.72 16.98 25.98
N LEU A 28 -5.73 17.34 25.16
CA LEU A 28 -4.31 17.21 25.42
C LEU A 28 -3.91 18.24 26.47
N ARG A 29 -3.66 17.78 27.69
CA ARG A 29 -3.18 18.58 28.83
C ARG A 29 -1.74 19.08 28.59
N ASP A 30 -1.54 20.04 27.68
CA ASP A 30 -0.24 20.59 27.28
C ASP A 30 0.78 19.56 26.76
N GLN A 31 0.31 18.38 26.36
CA GLN A 31 1.16 17.28 25.92
C GLN A 31 1.39 17.33 24.41
N ASP A 32 2.64 17.21 23.98
CA ASP A 32 2.97 17.05 22.57
C ASP A 32 2.43 15.71 22.02
N TYR A 33 2.05 15.70 20.76
CA TYR A 33 1.51 14.54 20.05
C TYR A 33 2.34 14.26 18.80
N TYR A 34 2.88 13.06 18.73
CA TYR A 34 3.65 12.58 17.59
C TYR A 34 2.73 11.97 16.55
N VAL A 35 2.99 12.28 15.28
CA VAL A 35 2.26 11.74 14.13
C VAL A 35 3.27 11.32 13.07
N ARG A 36 3.08 10.14 12.49
CA ARG A 36 3.88 9.68 11.35
C ARG A 36 3.04 8.95 10.31
N LEU A 37 3.59 8.85 9.11
CA LEU A 37 3.12 7.89 8.11
C LEU A 37 3.93 6.62 8.17
N CYS A 38 3.25 5.49 8.03
CA CYS A 38 3.87 4.19 7.99
C CYS A 38 3.16 3.24 7.03
N HIS A 39 3.84 2.15 6.67
CA HIS A 39 3.24 1.02 5.98
C HIS A 39 2.84 -0.04 7.00
N LYS A 40 1.56 -0.39 7.00
CA LYS A 40 0.97 -1.44 7.84
C LYS A 40 1.25 -2.80 7.21
N TRP A 41 2.18 -3.52 7.83
CA TRP A 41 2.40 -4.94 7.55
C TRP A 41 1.98 -5.75 8.78
N PHE A 42 2.90 -6.48 9.42
CA PHE A 42 2.72 -6.98 10.80
C PHE A 42 2.89 -5.86 11.84
N THR A 43 3.80 -4.93 11.57
CA THR A 43 4.04 -3.71 12.33
C THR A 43 3.94 -2.49 11.40
N CYS A 44 3.94 -1.30 12.00
CA CYS A 44 3.90 -0.02 11.29
C CYS A 44 5.35 0.39 10.94
N GLU A 45 5.77 0.09 9.71
CA GLU A 45 7.10 0.39 9.17
C GLU A 45 7.22 1.85 8.75
N ASP A 46 8.26 2.54 9.21
CA ASP A 46 8.41 3.98 9.05
C ASP A 46 8.65 4.39 7.58
N VAL A 47 7.94 5.43 7.13
CA VAL A 47 8.05 5.95 5.75
C VAL A 47 8.79 7.31 5.72
N GLY A 48 9.37 7.73 6.84
CA GLY A 48 10.16 8.97 6.96
C GLY A 48 9.35 10.26 7.08
N ALA A 49 8.02 10.19 6.97
CA ALA A 49 7.14 11.35 7.16
C ALA A 49 6.68 11.42 8.62
N PHE A 50 7.27 12.35 9.38
CA PHE A 50 7.04 12.54 10.80
C PHE A 50 6.74 14.02 11.12
N ALA A 51 5.81 14.26 12.03
CA ALA A 51 5.45 15.58 12.52
C ALA A 51 5.11 15.54 14.01
N VAL A 52 5.29 16.69 14.67
CA VAL A 52 4.94 16.89 16.07
C VAL A 52 3.90 18.00 16.16
N ILE A 53 2.78 17.70 16.82
CA ILE A 53 1.76 18.68 17.18
C ILE A 53 2.04 19.11 18.61
N LYS A 54 2.33 20.39 18.82
CA LYS A 54 2.61 20.92 20.16
C LYS A 54 1.31 21.08 20.95
N GLY A 55 1.28 20.57 22.18
CA GLY A 55 0.06 20.55 23.02
C GLY A 55 -0.46 21.94 23.42
N LYS A 56 0.42 22.95 23.42
CA LYS A 56 0.09 24.34 23.78
C LYS A 56 -0.84 25.04 22.79
N GLU A 57 -1.09 24.44 21.63
CA GLU A 57 -1.88 25.04 20.56
C GLU A 57 -3.16 24.24 20.35
N SER A 58 -4.29 24.82 20.77
CA SER A 58 -5.59 24.16 20.90
C SER A 58 -6.13 23.52 19.61
N PHE A 59 -5.66 23.99 18.45
CA PHE A 59 -6.05 23.48 17.12
C PHE A 59 -4.89 23.66 16.14
N LYS A 60 -4.04 22.63 15.99
CA LYS A 60 -3.08 22.59 14.87
C LYS A 60 -3.26 21.35 14.02
N SER A 61 -3.25 21.61 12.71
CA SER A 61 -3.16 20.62 11.66
C SER A 61 -1.69 20.43 11.28
N VAL A 62 -1.25 19.19 11.11
CA VAL A 62 0.04 18.89 10.49
C VAL A 62 -0.19 18.20 9.15
N SER A 63 0.55 18.64 8.14
CA SER A 63 0.47 18.09 6.80
C SER A 63 1.65 17.17 6.53
N LEU A 64 1.38 15.90 6.28
CA LEU A 64 2.36 14.87 5.94
C LEU A 64 2.23 14.54 4.46
N LYS A 65 3.35 14.57 3.73
CA LYS A 65 3.39 14.24 2.30
C LYS A 65 3.58 12.74 2.11
N TYR A 66 2.86 12.15 1.14
CA TYR A 66 3.02 10.75 0.77
C TYR A 66 3.43 10.58 -0.69
N SER A 67 4.17 9.51 -0.98
CA SER A 67 4.68 9.24 -2.33
C SER A 67 3.59 8.65 -3.25
N GLN A 68 2.95 7.58 -2.77
CA GLN A 68 1.97 6.79 -3.50
C GLN A 68 0.78 6.46 -2.59
N PRO A 69 -0.46 6.54 -3.11
CA PRO A 69 -1.64 6.11 -2.37
C PRO A 69 -1.67 4.56 -2.35
N LEU A 70 -1.26 4.01 -1.23
CA LEU A 70 -1.13 2.57 -1.02
C LEU A 70 -2.12 2.10 0.07
N PRO A 71 -2.72 0.90 -0.05
CA PRO A 71 -3.73 0.44 0.90
C PRO A 71 -3.18 0.22 2.32
N CYS A 72 -1.89 -0.12 2.44
CA CYS A 72 -1.21 -0.25 3.73
C CYS A 72 -0.67 1.09 4.27
N LEU A 73 -0.79 2.20 3.54
CA LEU A 73 -0.34 3.50 4.05
C LEU A 73 -1.30 3.98 5.14
N CYS A 74 -0.77 4.08 6.36
CA CYS A 74 -1.51 4.45 7.55
C CYS A 74 -0.84 5.62 8.27
N ILE A 75 -1.66 6.33 9.03
CA ILE A 75 -1.27 7.38 9.95
C ILE A 75 -1.15 6.71 11.31
N GLU A 76 -0.01 6.87 11.96
CA GLU A 76 0.18 6.44 13.35
C GLU A 76 0.42 7.67 14.23
N GLY A 77 -0.31 7.74 15.34
CA GLY A 77 -0.26 8.85 16.28
C GLY A 77 -0.16 8.38 17.73
N TRP A 78 0.62 9.10 18.56
CA TRP A 78 0.73 8.84 19.99
C TRP A 78 1.12 10.08 20.77
N LEU A 79 0.81 10.07 22.07
CA LEU A 79 1.23 11.12 23.01
C LEU A 79 2.73 11.06 23.28
N ALA A 80 3.36 12.21 23.49
CA ALA A 80 4.75 12.31 23.95
C ALA A 80 4.88 11.99 25.45
N ILE A 81 4.36 10.83 25.86
CA ILE A 81 4.57 10.22 27.17
C ILE A 81 5.21 8.84 27.02
N PRO A 82 5.95 8.38 28.03
CA PRO A 82 6.37 6.99 28.11
C PRO A 82 5.16 6.05 27.98
N ASP A 83 5.32 4.98 27.20
CA ASP A 83 4.32 3.93 27.01
C ASP A 83 2.94 4.41 26.51
N ALA A 84 2.93 5.52 25.77
CA ALA A 84 1.72 6.00 25.11
C ALA A 84 1.15 4.94 24.15
N ARG A 85 -0.16 4.69 24.27
CA ARG A 85 -0.87 3.85 23.30
C ARG A 85 -0.83 4.53 21.92
N ARG A 86 -0.32 3.79 20.93
CA ARG A 86 -0.35 4.21 19.53
C ARG A 86 -1.73 3.94 18.93
N ILE A 87 -2.22 4.91 18.18
CA ILE A 87 -3.45 4.82 17.42
C ILE A 87 -3.06 4.82 15.95
N GLN A 88 -3.67 3.93 15.17
CA GLN A 88 -3.40 3.81 13.75
C GLN A 88 -4.68 3.93 12.94
N LEU A 89 -4.67 4.75 11.89
CA LEU A 89 -5.77 4.94 10.96
C LEU A 89 -5.25 4.77 9.53
N CYS A 90 -5.97 4.03 8.70
CA CYS A 90 -5.55 3.72 7.33
C CYS A 90 -6.54 4.31 6.31
N PRO A 91 -6.27 5.51 5.76
CA PRO A 91 -7.21 6.20 4.86
C PRO A 91 -7.52 5.43 3.57
N PHE A 92 -6.61 4.54 3.16
CA PHE A 92 -6.66 3.84 1.87
C PHE A 92 -7.00 2.34 2.00
N GLU A 93 -7.19 1.80 3.21
CA GLU A 93 -7.39 0.36 3.47
C GLU A 93 -8.66 -0.18 2.79
N ASN A 94 -9.77 0.56 2.89
CA ASN A 94 -11.07 0.18 2.32
C ASN A 94 -11.27 0.69 0.88
N GLY A 95 -10.19 1.12 0.24
CA GLY A 95 -10.24 1.81 -1.02
C GLY A 95 -10.66 0.91 -2.17
N LYS A 96 -11.78 1.29 -2.80
CA LYS A 96 -12.18 1.09 -4.21
C LYS A 96 -11.10 1.52 -5.24
N TYR A 97 -9.86 1.63 -4.80
CA TYR A 97 -8.74 2.35 -5.38
C TYR A 97 -7.48 1.49 -5.23
N TYR A 98 -7.52 0.24 -5.71
CA TYR A 98 -6.29 -0.44 -6.07
C TYR A 98 -5.60 0.43 -7.11
N THR A 99 -4.52 1.07 -6.69
CA THR A 99 -3.75 1.93 -7.57
C THR A 99 -2.96 1.04 -8.52
N LYS A 100 -2.88 1.42 -9.79
CA LYS A 100 -2.11 0.70 -10.82
C LYS A 100 -0.71 0.33 -10.32
N VAL A 101 -0.15 1.22 -9.49
CA VAL A 101 1.10 1.09 -8.73
C VAL A 101 1.28 -0.26 -8.03
N LEU A 102 0.24 -0.81 -7.39
CA LEU A 102 0.36 -2.11 -6.70
C LEU A 102 0.70 -3.25 -7.67
N TRP A 103 0.16 -3.18 -8.89
CA TRP A 103 0.29 -4.20 -9.92
C TRP A 103 1.49 -3.96 -10.85
N ASP A 104 2.12 -2.78 -10.78
CA ASP A 104 3.22 -2.37 -11.66
C ASP A 104 4.58 -2.93 -11.21
N ASN A 105 4.72 -3.39 -9.96
CA ASN A 105 5.98 -3.90 -9.39
C ASN A 105 6.26 -5.37 -9.79
N ILE A 106 6.43 -5.60 -11.08
CA ILE A 106 6.84 -6.90 -11.64
C ILE A 106 8.32 -6.84 -11.99
N VAL A 107 9.10 -7.76 -11.43
CA VAL A 107 10.55 -7.85 -11.63
C VAL A 107 10.86 -9.16 -12.33
N TYR A 108 11.63 -9.10 -13.42
CA TYR A 108 12.18 -10.28 -14.08
C TYR A 108 13.68 -10.37 -13.84
N SER A 109 14.14 -11.55 -13.43
CA SER A 109 15.55 -11.87 -13.23
C SER A 109 16.02 -12.84 -14.33
N PRO A 110 16.84 -12.39 -15.30
CA PRO A 110 17.31 -13.24 -16.40
C PRO A 110 18.19 -14.40 -15.91
N ALA A 111 19.05 -14.14 -14.93
CA ALA A 111 20.01 -15.11 -14.38
C ALA A 111 19.33 -16.36 -13.79
N THR A 112 18.12 -16.20 -13.23
CA THR A 112 17.34 -17.29 -12.61
C THR A 112 16.09 -17.64 -13.39
N GLN A 113 15.88 -17.01 -14.56
CA GLN A 113 14.65 -17.10 -15.37
C GLN A 113 13.39 -16.98 -14.50
N THR A 114 13.40 -16.05 -13.55
CA THR A 114 12.35 -15.92 -12.54
C THR A 114 11.64 -14.60 -12.70
N ILE A 115 10.32 -14.67 -12.82
CA ILE A 115 9.44 -13.51 -12.75
C ILE A 115 8.84 -13.45 -11.34
N ALA A 116 8.91 -12.27 -10.72
CA ALA A 116 8.42 -12.02 -9.39
C ALA A 116 7.52 -10.79 -9.39
N TRP A 117 6.43 -10.86 -8.62
CA TRP A 117 5.63 -9.69 -8.27
C TRP A 117 5.89 -9.34 -6.81
N GLU A 118 6.31 -8.09 -6.59
CA GLU A 118 6.71 -7.55 -5.30
C GLU A 118 5.76 -6.44 -4.87
N PRO A 119 4.65 -6.78 -4.18
CA PRO A 119 3.71 -5.77 -3.74
C PRO A 119 4.36 -4.84 -2.72
N ALA A 120 4.10 -3.54 -2.85
CA ALA A 120 4.48 -2.55 -1.83
C ALA A 120 3.62 -2.66 -0.55
N CYS A 121 2.52 -3.40 -0.60
CA CYS A 121 1.61 -3.61 0.53
C CYS A 121 1.02 -5.03 0.53
N PRO A 122 0.80 -5.63 1.71
CA PRO A 122 0.12 -6.92 1.80
C PRO A 122 -1.33 -6.79 1.34
N VAL A 123 -1.69 -7.52 0.28
CA VAL A 123 -3.05 -7.55 -0.26
C VAL A 123 -3.37 -8.98 -0.65
N LEU A 124 -4.48 -9.51 -0.12
CA LEU A 124 -4.95 -10.83 -0.52
C LEU A 124 -5.35 -10.82 -2.00
N VAL A 125 -4.53 -11.46 -2.83
CA VAL A 125 -4.73 -11.53 -4.28
C VAL A 125 -4.42 -12.93 -4.79
N MET A 126 -5.18 -13.35 -5.79
CA MET A 126 -4.87 -14.50 -6.62
C MET A 126 -4.09 -14.04 -7.84
N VAL A 127 -2.84 -14.47 -7.95
CA VAL A 127 -1.94 -14.17 -9.06
C VAL A 127 -1.91 -15.38 -9.99
N ASN A 128 -2.06 -15.15 -11.29
CA ASN A 128 -2.00 -16.18 -12.31
C ASN A 128 -1.18 -15.71 -13.51
N LEU A 129 -0.45 -16.61 -14.15
CA LEU A 129 0.16 -16.31 -15.45
C LEU A 129 -0.89 -16.51 -16.53
N CYS A 130 -0.96 -15.60 -17.48
CA CYS A 130 -1.90 -15.68 -18.58
C CYS A 130 -1.25 -15.28 -19.90
N ARG A 131 -1.80 -15.78 -21.00
CA ARG A 131 -1.37 -15.47 -22.36
C ARG A 131 -2.36 -14.51 -22.98
N LEU A 132 -1.89 -13.34 -23.39
CA LEU A 132 -2.70 -12.36 -24.09
C LEU A 132 -3.00 -12.82 -25.52
N MET A 133 -4.28 -12.94 -25.86
CA MET A 133 -4.75 -13.35 -27.19
C MET A 133 -4.90 -12.15 -28.12
N LYS A 134 -4.37 -12.27 -29.35
CA LYS A 134 -4.40 -11.19 -30.35
C LYS A 134 -5.81 -10.78 -30.81
N SER A 135 -6.79 -11.65 -30.66
CA SER A 135 -8.12 -11.49 -31.27
C SER A 135 -9.10 -10.66 -30.42
N ASN A 136 -8.92 -10.60 -29.10
CA ASN A 136 -9.95 -10.04 -28.21
C ASN A 136 -9.41 -9.38 -26.93
N ASP A 137 -8.11 -9.09 -26.88
CA ASP A 137 -7.38 -8.60 -25.69
C ASP A 137 -7.66 -9.39 -24.40
N HIS A 138 -8.13 -10.63 -24.55
CA HIS A 138 -8.44 -11.53 -23.47
C HIS A 138 -7.17 -12.25 -23.04
N CYS A 139 -6.97 -12.35 -21.72
CA CYS A 139 -5.84 -13.09 -21.16
C CYS A 139 -6.29 -14.48 -20.73
N GLU A 140 -5.87 -15.49 -21.50
CA GLU A 140 -6.16 -16.89 -21.21
C GLU A 140 -5.23 -17.42 -20.14
N ASP A 141 -5.80 -17.98 -19.09
CA ASP A 141 -5.09 -18.41 -17.89
C ASP A 141 -4.24 -19.67 -18.18
N ILE A 142 -2.94 -19.62 -17.84
CA ILE A 142 -2.05 -20.77 -17.97
C ILE A 142 -2.35 -21.75 -16.83
N PRO A 143 -2.61 -23.04 -17.12
CA PRO A 143 -2.97 -24.02 -16.11
C PRO A 143 -1.85 -24.19 -15.08
N ASN A 144 -2.23 -24.45 -13.82
CA ASN A 144 -1.32 -24.66 -12.68
C ASN A 144 -0.39 -23.49 -12.35
N SER A 145 -0.69 -22.27 -12.83
CA SER A 145 0.08 -21.07 -12.48
C SER A 145 -0.62 -20.19 -11.42
N SER A 146 -1.79 -20.58 -10.92
CA SER A 146 -2.51 -19.80 -9.92
C SER A 146 -1.86 -19.93 -8.54
N LYS A 147 -1.54 -18.79 -7.92
CA LYS A 147 -1.00 -18.67 -6.57
C LYS A 147 -1.80 -17.65 -5.79
N ASN A 148 -2.30 -18.06 -4.63
CA ASN A 148 -2.96 -17.17 -3.69
C ASN A 148 -1.97 -16.79 -2.60
N SER A 149 -1.59 -15.52 -2.51
CA SER A 149 -0.67 -15.03 -1.49
C SER A 149 -0.94 -13.56 -1.19
N PRO A 150 -0.90 -13.15 0.08
CA PRO A 150 -0.92 -11.73 0.44
C PRO A 150 0.42 -11.03 0.17
N GLU A 151 1.47 -11.78 -0.17
CA GLU A 151 2.86 -11.32 -0.27
C GLU A 151 3.47 -11.62 -1.66
N LYS A 152 4.79 -11.49 -1.75
CA LYS A 152 5.60 -11.72 -2.95
C LYS A 152 5.32 -13.06 -3.60
N VAL A 153 5.00 -13.04 -4.89
CA VAL A 153 4.79 -14.25 -5.70
C VAL A 153 5.92 -14.39 -6.70
N LYS A 154 6.49 -15.59 -6.81
CA LYS A 154 7.57 -15.91 -7.75
C LYS A 154 7.19 -17.08 -8.64
N TYR A 155 7.57 -17.01 -9.91
CA TYR A 155 7.52 -18.11 -10.87
C TYR A 155 8.90 -18.29 -11.49
N SER A 156 9.47 -19.47 -11.33
CA SER A 156 10.76 -19.84 -11.89
C SER A 156 10.60 -20.56 -13.22
N ARG A 157 11.66 -20.59 -14.02
CA ARG A 157 11.68 -21.23 -15.37
C ARG A 157 10.64 -20.62 -16.29
N VAL A 158 10.56 -19.29 -16.28
CA VAL A 158 9.63 -18.54 -17.13
C VAL A 158 10.38 -17.98 -18.32
N ASP A 159 10.00 -18.48 -19.51
CA ASP A 159 10.47 -17.94 -20.78
C ASP A 159 9.81 -16.58 -21.04
N THR A 160 10.63 -15.60 -21.41
CA THR A 160 10.13 -14.27 -21.76
C THR A 160 9.37 -14.35 -23.07
N HIS A 161 8.17 -13.75 -23.11
CA HIS A 161 7.35 -13.75 -24.30
C HIS A 161 6.47 -12.49 -24.34
N PRO A 162 6.30 -11.80 -25.49
CA PRO A 162 5.58 -10.53 -25.55
C PRO A 162 4.12 -10.61 -25.09
N ARG A 163 3.54 -11.81 -25.16
CA ARG A 163 2.15 -12.09 -24.76
C ARG A 163 2.03 -12.70 -23.37
N LEU A 164 3.13 -12.88 -22.64
CA LEU A 164 3.09 -13.38 -21.28
C LEU A 164 2.73 -12.23 -20.35
N CYS A 165 1.67 -12.42 -19.57
CA CYS A 165 1.17 -11.43 -18.64
C CYS A 165 0.89 -12.06 -17.27
N MET A 166 0.87 -11.22 -16.25
CA MET A 166 0.38 -11.54 -14.91
C MET A 166 -1.04 -11.00 -14.77
N LYS A 167 -1.94 -11.87 -14.31
CA LYS A 167 -3.32 -11.54 -13.96
C LYS A 167 -3.46 -11.56 -12.45
N PHE A 168 -4.03 -10.50 -11.91
CA PHE A 168 -4.29 -10.27 -10.49
C PHE A 168 -5.78 -10.25 -10.27
N THR A 169 -6.30 -11.17 -9.46
CA THR A 169 -7.74 -11.25 -9.15
C THR A 169 -7.94 -11.00 -7.65
N THR A 170 -8.75 -10.00 -7.31
CA THR A 170 -9.20 -9.72 -5.94
C THR A 170 -10.72 -9.76 -5.87
N LYS A 171 -11.30 -9.56 -4.66
CA LYS A 171 -12.76 -9.46 -4.50
C LYS A 171 -13.39 -8.29 -5.25
N GLN A 172 -12.59 -7.28 -5.60
CA GLN A 172 -13.05 -6.04 -6.21
C GLN A 172 -12.87 -6.01 -7.74
N GLY A 173 -12.10 -6.93 -8.32
CA GLY A 173 -11.88 -6.96 -9.76
C GLY A 173 -10.69 -7.82 -10.20
N SER A 174 -10.39 -7.74 -11.50
CA SER A 174 -9.24 -8.38 -12.12
C SER A 174 -8.41 -7.34 -12.87
N TRP A 175 -7.09 -7.43 -12.76
CA TRP A 175 -6.13 -6.59 -13.49
C TRP A 175 -5.13 -7.46 -14.22
N VAL A 176 -4.68 -7.03 -15.40
CA VAL A 176 -3.67 -7.73 -16.20
C VAL A 176 -2.51 -6.79 -16.48
N LYS A 177 -1.29 -7.28 -16.31
CA LYS A 177 -0.05 -6.57 -16.60
C LYS A 177 0.91 -7.45 -17.38
N CYS A 178 1.40 -6.92 -18.50
CA CYS A 178 2.25 -7.64 -19.43
C CYS A 178 3.66 -7.02 -19.39
N PRO A 179 4.61 -7.59 -18.63
CA PRO A 179 5.93 -7.00 -18.44
C PRO A 179 6.76 -6.96 -19.73
N PHE A 180 6.48 -7.84 -20.70
CA PHE A 180 7.25 -7.96 -21.94
C PHE A 180 6.54 -7.37 -23.17
N ALA A 181 5.43 -6.65 -23.00
CA ALA A 181 4.60 -6.18 -24.12
C ALA A 181 5.35 -5.27 -25.10
N HIS A 182 6.35 -4.53 -24.62
CA HIS A 182 7.16 -3.61 -25.43
C HIS A 182 8.39 -4.24 -26.08
N GLY A 183 8.58 -5.56 -25.93
CA GLY A 183 9.69 -6.27 -26.58
C GLY A 183 11.07 -5.98 -26.00
N GLU A 184 11.15 -5.32 -24.84
CA GLU A 184 12.37 -5.23 -24.06
C GLU A 184 12.64 -6.57 -23.38
N PHE A 185 13.31 -7.44 -24.13
CA PHE A 185 13.85 -8.68 -23.62
C PHE A 185 15.27 -8.43 -23.10
N PRO A 186 15.60 -8.92 -21.89
CA PRO A 186 16.97 -8.89 -21.39
C PRO A 186 17.88 -9.84 -22.18
#